data_AF-A0A916CZM0-F1
#
_entry.id   AF-A0A916CZM0-F1
#
_cell.length_a   1.000
_cell.length_b   1.000
_cell.length_c   1.000
_cell.angle_alpha   90.00
_cell.angle_beta   90.00
_cell.angle_gamma   90.00
#
_symmetry.space_group_name_H-M   'P 1'
#
loop_
_entity.id
_entity.type
_entity.pdbx_description
1 polymer ?
#
loop_
_entity_poly.entity_id
_entity_poly.type
_entity_poly.pdbx_seq_one_letter_code
_entity_poly.pdbx_strand_id
1 'polypeptide(L)'
;MRKMPIVTCLFLLAGAALGQEKPAEQPASPLAGPKVSAPEQKKTLAQRDMEGRVVRLETRPEAAALDLLSLTPEERIAVDKVLTDRAALVSKTLFDNMEICLKVQNARQAGDRDGMPALMREFREAAEPLFTPSLLDQLAGMLPEAKRAELRSLVKEYLTALAEDQENRAMNEGKPDEGAPRRGPGPDGRAGGFAGGQRRAEMNLTIRELAQTLAATVAERRERTEALFKAVNATPEQESKITAILRGPERPANARPDPAERGEMMRKIMEVLTPAQRKLAAEHLRNR
;
A
#
# COMPACT_ATOMS: atom_id res chain seq x y z
N MET A 1 0.90 -36.30 10.07
CA MET A 1 1.60 -36.31 11.38
C MET A 1 3.05 -36.73 11.16
N ARG A 2 3.98 -35.77 11.02
CA ARG A 2 5.41 -36.03 10.82
C ARG A 2 6.14 -35.78 12.14
N LYS A 3 6.79 -36.82 12.67
CA LYS A 3 7.61 -36.77 13.89
C LYS A 3 8.97 -36.14 13.55
N MET A 4 9.33 -35.03 14.19
CA MET A 4 10.69 -34.48 14.18
C MET A 4 11.45 -35.04 15.39
N PRO A 5 12.72 -35.50 15.24
CA PRO A 5 13.54 -35.86 16.38
C PRO A 5 14.15 -34.60 17.03
N ILE A 6 13.98 -34.54 18.35
CA ILE A 6 14.61 -33.61 19.27
C ILE A 6 16.08 -34.04 19.41
N VAL A 7 17.01 -33.18 18.99
CA VAL A 7 18.44 -33.35 19.26
C VAL A 7 18.81 -32.45 20.42
N THR A 8 18.90 -33.06 21.60
CA THR A 8 19.40 -32.44 22.84
C THR A 8 20.92 -32.59 22.88
N CYS A 9 21.66 -31.52 22.57
CA CYS A 9 23.10 -31.45 22.83
C CYS A 9 23.34 -30.75 24.17
N LEU A 10 23.64 -31.56 25.19
CA LEU A 10 24.15 -31.15 26.49
C LEU A 10 25.67 -30.93 26.35
N PHE A 11 26.12 -29.67 26.34
CA PHE A 11 27.55 -29.34 26.48
C PHE A 11 27.80 -28.79 27.88
N LEU A 12 28.36 -29.63 28.75
CA LEU A 12 29.09 -29.23 29.94
C LEU A 12 30.52 -28.88 29.53
N LEU A 13 30.93 -27.62 29.73
CA LEU A 13 32.33 -27.21 29.69
C LEU A 13 32.61 -26.35 30.92
N ALA A 14 33.23 -26.99 31.92
CA ALA A 14 33.99 -26.33 32.96
C ALA A 14 35.37 -25.98 32.38
N GLY A 15 35.72 -24.70 32.35
CA GLY A 15 36.97 -24.19 31.82
C GLY A 15 37.55 -23.12 32.74
N ALA A 16 38.78 -23.35 33.18
CA ALA A 16 39.49 -22.64 34.22
C ALA A 16 39.78 -21.16 33.92
N ALA A 17 39.77 -20.35 34.98
CA ALA A 17 40.24 -18.97 34.98
C ALA A 17 41.76 -18.93 34.80
N LEU A 18 42.22 -18.52 33.62
CA LEU A 18 43.59 -18.09 33.36
C LEU A 18 43.63 -16.56 33.27
N GLY A 19 44.65 -15.98 33.90
CA GLY A 19 44.77 -14.57 34.22
C GLY A 19 44.63 -13.61 33.05
N GLN A 20 43.95 -12.50 33.30
CA GLN A 20 43.96 -11.34 32.43
C GLN A 20 45.33 -10.65 32.54
N GLU A 21 46.17 -10.81 31.53
CA GLU A 21 47.24 -9.86 31.25
C GLU A 21 46.62 -8.51 30.92
N LYS A 22 47.01 -7.50 31.69
CA LYS A 22 46.64 -6.11 31.49
C LYS A 22 47.20 -5.66 30.12
N PRO A 23 46.36 -5.28 29.14
CA PRO A 23 46.85 -4.87 27.83
C PRO A 23 47.78 -3.67 27.97
N ALA A 24 48.98 -3.79 27.40
CA ALA A 24 49.92 -2.68 27.26
C ALA A 24 49.24 -1.55 26.48
N GLU A 25 49.24 -0.36 27.07
CA GLU A 25 48.69 0.87 26.53
C GLU A 25 49.49 1.24 25.28
N GLN A 26 48.97 0.88 24.10
CA GLN A 26 49.56 1.26 22.82
C GLN A 26 49.57 2.79 22.70
N PRO A 27 50.70 3.41 22.33
CA PRO A 27 50.75 4.85 22.13
C PRO A 27 49.74 5.23 21.06
N ALA A 28 48.86 6.18 21.40
CA ALA A 28 47.80 6.67 20.53
C ALA A 28 48.41 7.05 19.17
N SER A 29 47.96 6.35 18.12
CA SER A 29 48.39 6.61 16.75
C SER A 29 48.11 8.08 16.42
N PRO A 30 49.12 8.89 16.05
CA PRO A 30 48.97 10.33 15.79
C PRO A 30 48.12 10.66 14.55
N LEU A 31 47.61 9.63 13.86
CA LEU A 31 46.64 9.72 12.76
C LEU A 31 45.23 9.25 13.16
N ALA A 32 44.98 8.97 14.45
CA ALA A 32 43.62 8.75 14.93
C ALA A 32 42.86 10.08 14.88
N GLY A 33 42.13 10.31 13.79
CA GLY A 33 41.21 11.44 13.69
C GLY A 33 40.21 11.46 14.86
N PRO A 34 39.54 12.61 15.09
CA PRO A 34 38.56 12.73 16.17
C PRO A 34 37.54 11.61 16.10
N LYS A 35 37.37 10.87 17.20
CA LYS A 35 36.34 9.83 17.31
C LYS A 35 34.98 10.51 17.26
N VAL A 36 34.36 10.52 16.08
CA VAL A 36 32.97 10.89 15.95
C VAL A 36 32.16 9.70 16.45
N SER A 37 31.66 9.77 17.68
CA SER A 37 30.63 8.83 18.14
C SER A 37 29.46 8.96 17.18
N ALA A 38 29.24 7.95 16.35
CA ALA A 38 28.13 7.93 15.42
C ALA A 38 26.85 8.10 16.25
N PRO A 39 26.05 9.16 16.01
CA PRO A 39 24.79 9.32 16.72
C PRO A 39 23.95 8.09 16.44
N GLU A 40 23.32 7.57 17.50
CA GLU A 40 22.39 6.45 17.41
C GLU A 40 21.37 6.77 16.31
N GLN A 41 21.33 5.95 15.26
CA GLN A 41 20.50 6.21 14.09
C GLN A 41 19.04 6.16 14.52
N LYS A 42 18.41 7.33 14.65
CA LYS A 42 16.97 7.42 14.91
C LYS A 42 16.25 6.75 13.75
N LYS A 43 15.37 5.79 14.07
CA LYS A 43 14.49 5.15 13.09
C LYS A 43 13.68 6.24 12.40
N THR A 44 13.73 6.31 11.08
CA THR A 44 13.01 7.32 10.27
C THR A 44 12.40 6.69 9.04
N LEU A 45 11.24 7.21 8.64
CA LEU A 45 10.60 6.90 7.36
C LEU A 45 11.07 7.83 6.23
N ALA A 46 11.65 8.99 6.55
CA ALA A 46 12.01 10.02 5.59
C ALA A 46 13.41 9.76 4.98
N GLN A 47 13.56 8.63 4.29
CA GLN A 47 14.79 8.32 3.57
C GLN A 47 14.93 9.19 2.33
N ARG A 48 16.17 9.56 1.98
CA ARG A 48 16.48 10.33 0.77
C ARG A 48 17.36 9.53 -0.18
N ASP A 49 17.11 9.64 -1.48
CA ASP A 49 17.96 9.07 -2.53
C ASP A 49 19.24 9.89 -2.74
N MET A 50 20.09 9.47 -3.70
CA MET A 50 21.37 10.14 -3.99
C MET A 50 21.16 11.56 -4.55
N GLU A 51 19.99 11.82 -5.13
CA GLU A 51 19.55 13.11 -5.63
C GLU A 51 18.96 14.00 -4.51
N GLY A 52 18.95 13.52 -3.27
CA GLY A 52 18.42 14.22 -2.09
C GLY A 52 16.89 14.22 -2.03
N ARG A 53 16.21 13.45 -2.87
CA ARG A 53 14.75 13.38 -2.94
C ARG A 53 14.20 12.39 -1.93
N VAL A 54 13.03 12.69 -1.36
CA VAL A 54 12.39 11.76 -0.43
C VAL A 54 11.94 10.51 -1.18
N VAL A 55 12.41 9.35 -0.71
CA VAL A 55 12.02 8.04 -1.23
C VAL A 55 10.54 7.82 -0.93
N ARG A 56 9.76 7.56 -1.99
CA ARG A 56 8.33 7.31 -1.86
C ARG A 56 8.12 5.90 -1.29
N LEU A 57 7.39 5.82 -0.17
CA LEU A 57 6.96 4.53 0.37
C LEU A 57 6.01 3.83 -0.62
N GLU A 58 6.16 2.51 -0.72
CA GLU A 58 5.25 1.64 -1.48
C GLU A 58 3.91 1.45 -0.77
N THR A 59 3.96 1.40 0.56
CA THR A 59 2.82 1.27 1.47
C THR A 59 2.47 2.62 2.10
N ARG A 60 1.37 2.62 2.86
CA ARG A 60 0.97 3.77 3.66
C ARG A 60 1.99 4.07 4.76
N PRO A 61 2.29 5.35 5.07
CA PRO A 61 3.27 5.69 6.09
C PRO A 61 2.90 5.17 7.48
N GLU A 62 1.61 5.04 7.78
CA GLU A 62 1.15 4.47 9.04
C GLU A 62 1.50 2.99 9.15
N ALA A 63 1.36 2.21 8.07
CA ALA A 63 1.74 0.80 8.04
C ALA A 63 3.27 0.63 8.13
N ALA A 64 4.02 1.40 7.35
CA ALA A 64 5.49 1.37 7.38
C ALA A 64 6.06 1.79 8.74
N ALA A 65 5.41 2.73 9.44
CA ALA A 65 5.81 3.12 10.79
C ALA A 65 5.69 1.97 11.80
N LEU A 66 4.65 1.12 11.68
CA LEU A 66 4.45 -0.02 12.59
C LEU A 66 5.61 -1.02 12.51
N ASP A 67 6.23 -1.18 11.35
CA ASP A 67 7.39 -2.07 11.17
C ASP A 67 8.67 -1.53 11.84
N LEU A 68 8.72 -0.21 12.10
CA LEU A 68 9.80 0.43 12.85
C LEU A 68 9.57 0.35 14.37
N LEU A 69 8.32 0.19 14.81
CA LEU A 69 7.98 0.08 16.23
C LEU A 69 8.26 -1.33 16.74
N SER A 70 8.77 -1.43 17.97
CA SER A 70 8.93 -2.70 18.66
C SER A 70 7.59 -3.14 19.26
N LEU A 71 6.74 -3.77 18.43
CA LEU A 71 5.41 -4.25 18.83
C LEU A 71 5.48 -5.63 19.51
N THR A 72 4.65 -5.86 20.52
CA THR A 72 4.42 -7.21 21.07
C THR A 72 3.52 -8.01 20.12
N PRO A 73 3.46 -9.35 20.24
CA PRO A 73 2.55 -10.17 19.42
C PRO A 73 1.09 -9.73 19.54
N GLU A 74 0.64 -9.35 20.73
CA GLU A 74 -0.75 -8.93 20.99
C GLU A 74 -1.05 -7.57 20.33
N GLU A 75 -0.13 -6.61 20.46
CA GLU A 75 -0.24 -5.32 19.79
C GLU A 75 -0.24 -5.49 18.26
N ARG A 76 0.63 -6.36 17.72
CA ARG A 76 0.72 -6.68 16.29
C ARG A 76 -0.62 -7.21 15.76
N ILE A 77 -1.23 -8.16 16.46
CA ILE A 77 -2.56 -8.71 16.10
C ILE A 77 -3.63 -7.61 16.08
N ALA A 78 -3.62 -6.72 17.09
CA ALA A 78 -4.60 -5.63 17.16
C ALA A 78 -4.46 -4.64 16.00
N VAL A 79 -3.23 -4.22 15.66
CA VAL A 79 -3.00 -3.32 14.51
C VAL A 79 -3.26 -4.00 13.17
N ASP A 80 -2.94 -5.29 13.04
CA ASP A 80 -3.21 -6.07 11.82
C ASP A 80 -4.70 -6.18 11.54
N LYS A 81 -5.51 -6.31 12.60
CA LYS A 81 -6.96 -6.28 12.46
C LYS A 81 -7.45 -4.95 11.88
N VAL A 82 -6.94 -3.81 12.37
CA VAL A 82 -7.30 -2.47 11.85
C VAL A 82 -6.91 -2.33 10.38
N LEU A 83 -5.70 -2.78 10.00
CA LEU A 83 -5.25 -2.73 8.60
C LEU A 83 -6.10 -3.63 7.69
N THR A 84 -6.48 -4.82 8.17
CA THR A 84 -7.33 -5.77 7.44
C THR A 84 -8.74 -5.21 7.24
N ASP A 85 -9.34 -4.67 8.31
CA ASP A 85 -10.67 -4.05 8.27
C ASP A 85 -10.66 -2.84 7.32
N ARG A 86 -9.57 -2.04 7.32
CA ARG A 86 -9.38 -0.96 6.35
C ARG A 86 -9.29 -1.47 4.92
N ALA A 87 -8.50 -2.49 4.64
CA ALA A 87 -8.37 -3.03 3.28
C ALA A 87 -9.72 -3.51 2.72
N ALA A 88 -10.55 -4.12 3.57
CA ALA A 88 -11.92 -4.50 3.23
C ALA A 88 -12.80 -3.26 2.96
N LEU A 89 -12.68 -2.23 3.78
CA LEU A 89 -13.42 -0.97 3.61
C LEU A 89 -13.01 -0.24 2.33
N VAL A 90 -11.71 -0.13 2.02
CA VAL A 90 -11.18 0.45 0.78
C VAL A 90 -11.74 -0.29 -0.43
N SER A 91 -11.68 -1.63 -0.40
CA SER A 91 -12.23 -2.45 -1.47
C SER A 91 -13.72 -2.19 -1.65
N LYS A 92 -14.50 -2.17 -0.56
CA LYS A 92 -15.93 -1.87 -0.60
C LYS A 92 -16.19 -0.48 -1.20
N THR A 93 -15.55 0.56 -0.67
CA THR A 93 -15.69 1.94 -1.14
C THR A 93 -15.33 2.08 -2.62
N LEU A 94 -14.28 1.40 -3.09
CA LEU A 94 -13.88 1.39 -4.50
C LEU A 94 -15.02 0.88 -5.40
N PHE A 95 -15.61 -0.27 -5.08
CA PHE A 95 -16.63 -0.87 -5.94
C PHE A 95 -17.98 -0.18 -5.82
N ASP A 96 -18.34 0.31 -4.63
CA ASP A 96 -19.57 1.07 -4.42
C ASP A 96 -19.53 2.43 -5.13
N ASN A 97 -18.33 3.02 -5.31
CA ASN A 97 -18.15 4.38 -5.85
C ASN A 97 -17.19 4.42 -7.07
N MET A 98 -17.14 3.35 -7.85
CA MET A 98 -16.18 3.22 -8.95
C MET A 98 -16.35 4.32 -10.01
N GLU A 99 -17.58 4.77 -10.28
CA GLU A 99 -17.82 5.85 -11.25
C GLU A 99 -17.11 7.15 -10.82
N ILE A 100 -17.22 7.53 -9.55
CA ILE A 100 -16.53 8.70 -8.99
C ILE A 100 -15.02 8.50 -9.06
N CYS A 101 -14.52 7.29 -8.74
CA CYS A 101 -13.09 6.97 -8.84
C CYS A 101 -12.57 7.16 -10.27
N LEU A 102 -13.32 6.70 -11.28
CA LEU A 102 -12.97 6.87 -12.69
C LEU A 102 -13.05 8.34 -13.12
N LYS A 103 -14.05 9.11 -12.68
CA LYS A 103 -14.13 10.56 -12.93
C LYS A 103 -12.91 11.28 -12.36
N VAL A 104 -12.51 10.98 -11.12
CA VAL A 104 -11.30 11.55 -10.49
C VAL A 104 -10.05 11.16 -11.27
N GLN A 105 -9.92 9.90 -11.70
CA GLN A 105 -8.79 9.44 -12.50
C GLN A 105 -8.71 10.17 -13.85
N ASN A 106 -9.82 10.24 -14.57
CA ASN A 106 -9.91 10.89 -15.88
C ASN A 106 -9.62 12.39 -15.76
N ALA A 107 -10.19 13.07 -14.76
CA ALA A 107 -9.93 14.49 -14.51
C ALA A 107 -8.44 14.75 -14.19
N ARG A 108 -7.78 13.86 -13.44
CA ARG A 108 -6.32 13.95 -13.20
C ARG A 108 -5.52 13.80 -14.48
N GLN A 109 -5.84 12.82 -15.32
CA GLN A 109 -5.15 12.56 -16.59
C GLN A 109 -5.39 13.68 -17.61
N ALA A 110 -6.59 14.25 -17.65
CA ALA A 110 -6.93 15.38 -18.51
C ALA A 110 -6.37 16.71 -18.01
N GLY A 111 -5.82 16.76 -16.79
CA GLY A 111 -5.39 18.00 -16.16
C GLY A 111 -6.53 18.97 -15.87
N ASP A 112 -7.76 18.48 -15.69
CA ASP A 112 -8.94 19.28 -15.35
C ASP A 112 -8.82 19.80 -13.92
N ARG A 113 -8.29 21.02 -13.79
CA ARG A 113 -8.05 21.66 -12.50
C ARG A 113 -9.30 22.30 -11.92
N ASP A 114 -10.23 22.72 -12.78
CA ASP A 114 -11.41 23.49 -12.38
C ASP A 114 -12.51 22.55 -11.86
N GLY A 115 -12.66 21.36 -12.47
CA GLY A 115 -13.60 20.34 -12.02
C GLY A 115 -13.14 19.52 -10.80
N MET A 116 -11.81 19.43 -10.58
CA MET A 116 -11.23 18.59 -9.53
C MET A 116 -11.76 18.88 -8.10
N PRO A 117 -11.92 20.13 -7.64
CA PRO A 117 -12.38 20.41 -6.28
C PRO A 117 -13.80 19.87 -6.00
N ALA A 118 -14.70 19.93 -6.99
CA ALA A 118 -16.05 19.41 -6.86
C ALA A 118 -16.04 17.87 -6.77
N LEU A 119 -15.30 17.21 -7.67
CA LEU A 119 -15.12 15.76 -7.66
C LEU A 119 -14.48 15.26 -6.37
N MET A 120 -13.49 15.98 -5.84
CA MET A 120 -12.83 15.64 -4.58
C MET A 120 -13.74 15.77 -3.37
N ARG A 121 -14.67 16.73 -3.39
CA ARG A 121 -15.69 16.86 -2.34
C ARG A 121 -16.67 15.69 -2.40
N GLU A 122 -17.21 15.40 -3.57
CA GLU A 122 -18.12 14.26 -3.80
C GLU A 122 -17.45 12.94 -3.40
N PHE A 123 -16.21 12.71 -3.83
CA PHE A 123 -15.43 11.55 -3.44
C PHE A 123 -15.23 11.47 -1.93
N ARG A 124 -14.90 12.60 -1.27
CA ARG A 124 -14.72 12.63 0.20
C ARG A 124 -16.00 12.25 0.94
N GLU A 125 -17.15 12.74 0.49
CA GLU A 125 -18.45 12.43 1.08
C GLU A 125 -18.78 10.94 0.90
N ALA A 126 -18.56 10.39 -0.30
CA ALA A 126 -18.76 8.98 -0.60
C ALA A 126 -17.81 8.04 0.17
N ALA A 127 -16.59 8.51 0.46
CA ALA A 127 -15.54 7.76 1.14
C ALA A 127 -15.36 8.19 2.61
N GLU A 128 -16.33 8.86 3.22
CA GLU A 128 -16.25 9.39 4.59
C GLU A 128 -15.72 8.36 5.62
N PRO A 129 -16.16 7.07 5.61
CA PRO A 129 -15.66 6.08 6.55
C PRO A 129 -14.16 5.78 6.46
N LEU A 130 -13.50 6.14 5.35
CA LEU A 130 -12.04 6.00 5.20
C LEU A 130 -11.26 7.11 5.89
N PHE A 131 -11.93 8.22 6.24
CA PHE A 131 -11.33 9.43 6.78
C PHE A 131 -11.68 9.69 8.24
N THR A 132 -12.81 9.18 8.74
CA THR A 132 -13.27 9.42 10.10
C THR A 132 -13.61 8.11 10.83
N PRO A 133 -12.92 7.77 11.93
CA PRO A 133 -11.65 8.34 12.38
C PRO A 133 -10.51 8.07 11.38
N SER A 134 -9.44 8.86 11.43
CA SER A 134 -8.27 8.65 10.55
C SER A 134 -7.59 7.30 10.84
N LEU A 135 -6.92 6.71 9.85
CA LEU A 135 -6.18 5.45 10.07
C LEU A 135 -5.13 5.61 11.17
N LEU A 136 -4.43 6.75 11.19
CA LEU A 136 -3.45 7.06 12.24
C LEU A 136 -4.09 7.06 13.63
N ASP A 137 -5.29 7.62 13.79
CA ASP A 137 -5.99 7.64 15.07
C ASP A 137 -6.50 6.25 15.47
N GLN A 138 -6.99 5.47 14.52
CA GLN A 138 -7.41 4.07 14.76
C GLN A 138 -6.24 3.23 15.26
N LEU A 139 -5.08 3.29 14.59
CA LEU A 139 -3.87 2.56 14.97
C LEU A 139 -3.31 3.07 16.30
N ALA A 140 -3.25 4.40 16.49
CA ALA A 140 -2.85 5.03 17.73
C ALA A 140 -3.69 4.56 18.93
N GLY A 141 -5.00 4.34 18.74
CA GLY A 141 -5.90 3.83 19.76
C GLY A 141 -5.58 2.42 20.25
N MET A 142 -4.89 1.62 19.43
CA MET A 142 -4.50 0.24 19.78
C MET A 142 -3.15 0.13 20.49
N LEU A 143 -2.40 1.24 20.58
CA LEU A 143 -1.04 1.26 21.10
C LEU A 143 -0.93 1.96 22.47
N PRO A 144 0.01 1.54 23.33
CA PRO A 144 0.40 2.30 24.52
C PRO A 144 0.86 3.72 24.20
N GLU A 145 0.77 4.63 25.17
CA GLU A 145 1.02 6.07 24.98
C GLU A 145 2.38 6.39 24.36
N ALA A 146 3.46 5.72 24.81
CA ALA A 146 4.80 5.93 24.27
C ALA A 146 4.88 5.59 22.77
N LYS A 147 4.38 4.41 22.37
CA LYS A 147 4.37 3.96 20.97
C LYS A 147 3.39 4.77 20.11
N ARG A 148 2.30 5.26 20.71
CA ARG A 148 1.36 6.18 20.06
C ARG A 148 2.03 7.49 19.67
N ALA A 149 2.80 8.08 20.57
CA ALA A 149 3.55 9.30 20.30
C ALA A 149 4.62 9.07 19.22
N GLU A 150 5.33 7.94 19.30
CA GLU A 150 6.35 7.56 18.32
C GLU A 150 5.74 7.34 16.92
N LEU A 151 4.64 6.60 16.80
CA LEU A 151 3.89 6.40 15.55
C LEU A 151 3.52 7.74 14.91
N ARG A 152 2.92 8.65 15.69
CA ARG A 152 2.52 9.98 15.22
C ARG A 152 3.73 10.80 14.77
N SER A 153 4.84 10.69 15.49
CA SER A 153 6.09 11.38 15.14
C SER A 153 6.64 10.91 13.79
N LEU A 154 6.78 9.59 13.60
CA LEU A 154 7.30 8.98 12.37
C LEU A 154 6.45 9.37 11.14
N VAL A 155 5.12 9.28 11.26
CA VAL A 155 4.21 9.64 10.17
C VAL A 155 4.28 11.14 9.88
N LYS A 156 4.31 11.99 10.92
CA LYS A 156 4.42 13.44 10.77
C LYS A 156 5.73 13.84 10.08
N GLU A 157 6.85 13.23 10.48
CA GLU A 157 8.17 13.46 9.89
C GLU A 157 8.16 13.15 8.40
N TYR A 158 7.68 11.96 8.01
CA TYR A 158 7.59 11.57 6.61
C TYR A 158 6.70 12.52 5.79
N LEU A 159 5.51 12.85 6.28
CA LEU A 159 4.59 13.73 5.56
C LEU A 159 5.15 15.16 5.42
N THR A 160 5.93 15.62 6.41
CA THR A 160 6.62 16.92 6.36
C THR A 160 7.73 16.89 5.30
N ALA A 161 8.60 15.88 5.35
CA ALA A 161 9.67 15.70 4.37
C ALA A 161 9.12 15.59 2.94
N LEU A 162 8.01 14.87 2.76
CA LEU A 162 7.33 14.73 1.47
C LEU A 162 6.79 16.05 0.93
N ALA A 163 6.25 16.90 1.81
CA ALA A 163 5.74 18.22 1.43
C ALA A 163 6.88 19.17 1.05
N GLU A 164 7.98 19.16 1.81
CA GLU A 164 9.19 19.92 1.51
C GLU A 164 9.83 19.50 0.17
N ASP A 165 9.91 18.19 -0.09
CA ASP A 165 10.40 17.66 -1.37
C ASP A 165 9.58 18.16 -2.56
N GLN A 166 8.25 18.15 -2.44
CA GLN A 166 7.35 18.65 -3.47
C GLN A 166 7.50 20.15 -3.70
N GLU A 167 7.67 20.94 -2.64
CA GLU A 167 7.88 22.38 -2.72
C GLU A 167 9.21 22.70 -3.40
N ASN A 168 10.28 22.01 -3.03
CA ASN A 168 11.61 22.16 -3.65
C ASN A 168 11.58 21.82 -5.14
N ARG A 169 10.88 20.76 -5.56
CA ARG A 169 10.71 20.42 -6.98
C ARG A 169 9.96 21.51 -7.73
N ALA A 170 8.87 22.01 -7.15
CA ALA A 170 8.08 23.05 -7.78
C ALA A 170 8.88 24.34 -8.00
N MET A 171 9.81 24.66 -7.09
CA MET A 171 10.70 25.82 -7.19
C MET A 171 11.85 25.58 -8.19
N ASN A 172 12.51 24.42 -8.13
CA ASN A 172 13.76 24.18 -8.87
C ASN A 172 13.55 23.65 -10.29
N GLU A 173 12.56 22.80 -10.51
CA GLU A 173 12.39 22.08 -11.80
C GLU A 173 11.36 22.76 -12.71
N GLY A 174 10.61 23.76 -12.22
CA GLY A 174 9.61 24.54 -12.97
C GLY A 174 8.41 23.74 -13.48
N LYS A 175 8.51 22.41 -13.56
CA LYS A 175 7.48 21.46 -13.92
C LYS A 175 7.05 20.69 -12.67
N PRO A 176 5.83 20.91 -12.15
CA PRO A 176 5.31 20.07 -11.10
C PRO A 176 5.11 18.66 -11.65
N ASP A 177 5.44 17.66 -10.85
CA ASP A 177 5.15 16.26 -11.10
C ASP A 177 3.66 16.10 -11.46
N GLU A 178 3.35 15.39 -12.55
CA GLU A 178 1.99 15.10 -13.04
C GLU A 178 1.24 14.22 -12.02
N GLY A 179 0.78 14.83 -10.93
CA GLY A 179 0.12 14.13 -9.83
C GLY A 179 0.38 14.73 -8.45
N ALA A 180 1.37 15.64 -8.31
CA ALA A 180 1.59 16.36 -7.07
C ALA A 180 0.71 17.63 -7.02
N PRO A 181 -0.12 17.83 -5.98
CA PRO A 181 -0.89 19.06 -5.86
C PRO A 181 0.06 20.24 -5.64
N ARG A 182 0.04 21.22 -6.54
CA ARG A 182 0.74 22.49 -6.30
C ARG A 182 0.23 23.13 -5.01
N ARG A 183 1.15 23.58 -4.18
CA ARG A 183 0.90 24.58 -3.14
C ARG A 183 0.73 25.93 -3.85
N GLY A 184 -0.39 26.12 -4.53
CA GLY A 184 -0.77 27.47 -4.93
C GLY A 184 -0.90 28.32 -3.66
N PRO A 185 -0.42 29.58 -3.65
CA PRO A 185 -0.85 30.51 -2.63
C PRO A 185 -2.38 30.50 -2.64
N GLY A 186 -3.02 30.43 -1.46
CA GLY A 186 -4.46 30.63 -1.39
C GLY A 186 -4.83 31.98 -2.05
N PRO A 187 -6.11 32.20 -2.40
CA PRO A 187 -6.56 33.48 -2.94
C PRO A 187 -6.13 34.70 -2.11
N ASP A 188 -5.83 34.47 -0.83
CA ASP A 188 -5.39 35.44 0.18
C ASP A 188 -3.89 35.33 0.55
N GLY A 189 -3.05 34.67 -0.27
CA GLY A 189 -1.60 34.63 -0.11
C GLY A 189 -1.08 33.83 1.10
N ARG A 190 -1.99 33.29 1.92
CA ARG A 190 -1.63 32.44 3.07
C ARG A 190 -1.27 31.05 2.58
N ALA A 191 -0.05 30.61 2.92
CA ALA A 191 0.33 29.22 2.80
C ALA A 191 -0.72 28.36 3.50
N GLY A 192 -1.38 27.46 2.77
CA GLY A 192 -2.35 26.54 3.35
C GLY A 192 -1.72 25.89 4.60
N GLY A 193 -2.33 26.15 5.76
CA GLY A 193 -1.77 25.75 7.05
C GLY A 193 -1.51 24.25 7.10
N PHE A 194 -0.62 23.83 8.00
CA PHE A 194 -0.21 22.43 8.19
C PHE A 194 -1.39 21.43 8.19
N ALA A 195 -2.51 21.79 8.83
CA ALA A 195 -3.73 20.99 8.84
C ALA A 195 -4.38 20.80 7.44
N GLY A 196 -4.31 21.81 6.57
CA GLY A 196 -4.77 21.71 5.18
C GLY A 196 -3.86 20.81 4.34
N GLY A 197 -2.54 20.87 4.58
CA GLY A 197 -1.55 19.97 3.97
C GLY A 197 -1.79 18.52 4.35
N GLN A 198 -2.03 18.23 5.63
CA GLN A 198 -2.34 16.89 6.12
C GLN A 198 -3.63 16.33 5.50
N ARG A 199 -4.71 17.12 5.42
CA ARG A 199 -5.96 16.67 4.78
C ARG A 199 -5.77 16.31 3.30
N ARG A 200 -4.94 17.07 2.57
CA ARG A 200 -4.61 16.79 1.16
C ARG A 200 -3.73 15.56 1.02
N ALA A 201 -2.75 15.40 1.90
CA ALA A 201 -1.91 14.21 1.95
C ALA A 201 -2.75 12.96 2.19
N GLU A 202 -3.65 12.99 3.18
CA GLU A 202 -4.56 11.88 3.49
C GLU A 202 -5.45 11.51 2.31
N MET A 203 -6.04 12.52 1.65
CA MET A 203 -6.84 12.32 0.44
C MET A 203 -6.03 11.61 -0.66
N ASN A 204 -4.80 12.06 -0.92
CA ASN A 204 -3.95 11.46 -1.94
C ASN A 204 -3.49 10.05 -1.60
N LEU A 205 -3.19 9.77 -0.32
CA LEU A 205 -2.84 8.44 0.15
C LEU A 205 -4.02 7.48 -0.06
N THR A 206 -5.23 7.88 0.29
CA THR A 206 -6.44 7.08 0.10
C THR A 206 -6.75 6.85 -1.38
N ILE A 207 -6.58 7.84 -2.26
CA ILE A 207 -6.73 7.66 -3.71
C ILE A 207 -5.68 6.67 -4.25
N ARG A 208 -4.43 6.75 -3.79
CA ARG A 208 -3.38 5.79 -4.19
C ARG A 208 -3.71 4.37 -3.73
N GLU A 209 -4.22 4.23 -2.51
CA GLU A 209 -4.65 2.94 -1.94
C GLU A 209 -5.80 2.32 -2.74
N LEU A 210 -6.78 3.12 -3.17
CA LEU A 210 -7.85 2.68 -4.08
C LEU A 210 -7.29 2.26 -5.45
N ALA A 211 -6.35 3.02 -6.02
CA ALA A 211 -5.72 2.69 -7.29
C ALA A 211 -4.92 1.38 -7.21
N GLN A 212 -4.17 1.16 -6.12
CA GLN A 212 -3.47 -0.09 -5.86
C GLN A 212 -4.44 -1.27 -5.70
N THR A 213 -5.55 -1.06 -4.99
CA THR A 213 -6.61 -2.07 -4.80
C THR A 213 -7.26 -2.45 -6.13
N LEU A 214 -7.53 -1.47 -6.99
CA LEU A 214 -8.04 -1.69 -8.34
C LEU A 214 -7.05 -2.48 -9.19
N ALA A 215 -5.77 -2.07 -9.18
CA ALA A 215 -4.70 -2.74 -9.93
C ALA A 215 -4.55 -4.20 -9.49
N ALA A 216 -4.54 -4.47 -8.19
CA ALA A 216 -4.48 -5.82 -7.64
C ALA A 216 -5.69 -6.67 -8.07
N THR A 217 -6.90 -6.09 -8.03
CA THR A 217 -8.11 -6.80 -8.51
C THR A 217 -8.04 -7.13 -10.00
N VAL A 218 -7.56 -6.20 -10.83
CA VAL A 218 -7.42 -6.41 -12.27
C VAL A 218 -6.36 -7.48 -12.56
N ALA A 219 -5.22 -7.45 -11.86
CA ALA A 219 -4.17 -8.45 -11.97
C ALA A 219 -4.70 -9.85 -11.59
N GLU A 220 -5.39 -9.97 -10.45
CA GLU A 220 -5.99 -11.23 -10.00
C GLU A 220 -7.01 -11.76 -11.03
N ARG A 221 -7.87 -10.91 -11.60
CA ARG A 221 -8.83 -11.33 -12.64
C ARG A 221 -8.13 -11.81 -13.91
N ARG A 222 -7.04 -11.17 -14.30
CA ARG A 222 -6.21 -11.58 -15.44
C ARG A 222 -5.59 -12.95 -15.19
N GLU A 223 -4.93 -13.13 -14.05
CA GLU A 223 -4.32 -14.41 -13.66
C GLU A 223 -5.36 -15.53 -13.56
N ARG A 224 -6.54 -15.26 -13.00
CA ARG A 224 -7.64 -16.23 -12.94
C ARG A 224 -8.13 -16.67 -14.31
N THR A 225 -8.22 -15.72 -15.26
CA THR A 225 -8.62 -15.99 -16.65
C THR A 225 -7.53 -16.77 -17.39
N GLU A 226 -6.27 -16.39 -17.26
CA GLU A 226 -5.13 -17.07 -17.87
C GLU A 226 -4.98 -18.51 -17.34
N ALA A 227 -5.17 -18.71 -16.04
CA ALA A 227 -5.20 -20.04 -15.44
C ALA A 227 -6.31 -20.92 -16.02
N LEU A 228 -7.49 -20.34 -16.30
CA LEU A 228 -8.58 -21.06 -16.97
C LEU A 228 -8.19 -21.44 -18.39
N PHE A 229 -7.62 -20.52 -19.18
CA PHE A 229 -7.18 -20.79 -20.56
C PHE A 229 -6.16 -21.92 -20.62
N LYS A 230 -5.16 -21.88 -19.73
CA LYS A 230 -4.16 -22.94 -19.60
C LYS A 230 -4.79 -24.28 -19.20
N ALA A 231 -5.73 -24.28 -18.24
CA ALA A 231 -6.36 -25.51 -17.77
C ALA A 231 -7.19 -26.20 -18.85
N VAL A 232 -7.84 -25.44 -19.74
CA VAL A 232 -8.69 -25.97 -20.81
C VAL A 232 -7.94 -26.10 -22.15
N ASN A 233 -6.66 -25.75 -22.22
CA ASN A 233 -5.91 -25.63 -23.48
C ASN A 233 -6.74 -24.85 -24.52
N ALA A 234 -7.18 -23.64 -24.16
CA ALA A 234 -8.01 -22.80 -25.03
C ALA A 234 -7.26 -22.45 -26.32
N THR A 235 -7.95 -22.46 -27.47
CA THR A 235 -7.38 -21.88 -28.70
C THR A 235 -7.42 -20.35 -28.64
N PRO A 236 -6.58 -19.63 -29.41
CA PRO A 236 -6.62 -18.16 -29.44
C PRO A 236 -8.02 -17.58 -29.76
N GLU A 237 -8.78 -18.25 -30.62
CA GLU A 237 -10.17 -17.87 -30.95
C GLU A 237 -11.11 -18.05 -29.75
N GLN A 238 -10.93 -19.11 -28.97
CA GLN A 238 -11.69 -19.33 -27.74
C GLN A 238 -11.33 -18.30 -26.67
N GLU A 239 -10.04 -18.00 -26.49
CA GLU A 239 -9.58 -16.97 -25.56
C GLU A 239 -10.18 -15.59 -25.89
N SER A 240 -10.19 -15.22 -27.18
CA SER A 240 -10.80 -13.97 -27.65
C SER A 240 -12.30 -13.94 -27.36
N LYS A 241 -13.04 -15.03 -27.65
CA LYS A 241 -14.49 -15.13 -27.37
C LYS A 241 -14.79 -15.07 -25.87
N ILE A 242 -14.03 -15.79 -25.05
CA ILE A 242 -14.20 -15.79 -23.60
C ILE A 242 -13.91 -14.40 -23.03
N THR A 243 -12.85 -13.73 -23.50
CA THR A 243 -12.52 -12.36 -23.09
C THR A 243 -13.63 -11.38 -23.46
N ALA A 244 -14.23 -11.52 -24.65
CA ALA A 244 -15.38 -10.70 -25.05
C ALA A 244 -16.60 -10.92 -24.14
N ILE A 245 -16.89 -12.18 -23.78
CA ILE A 245 -17.96 -12.53 -22.82
C ILE A 245 -17.69 -11.91 -21.44
N LEU A 246 -16.45 -11.98 -20.94
CA LEU A 246 -16.06 -11.43 -19.65
C LEU A 246 -16.12 -9.90 -19.60
N ARG A 247 -15.88 -9.22 -20.73
CA ARG A 247 -15.99 -7.76 -20.81
C ARG A 247 -17.45 -7.31 -20.83
N GLY A 248 -18.30 -7.99 -21.60
CA GLY A 248 -19.74 -7.71 -21.71
C GLY A 248 -20.05 -6.33 -22.33
N PRO A 249 -20.85 -6.24 -23.42
CA PRO A 249 -21.12 -4.94 -24.07
C PRO A 249 -22.07 -4.03 -23.28
N GLU A 250 -22.89 -4.57 -22.37
CA GLU A 250 -23.98 -3.84 -21.72
C GLU A 250 -23.69 -3.47 -20.26
N ARG A 251 -22.54 -3.90 -19.74
CA ARG A 251 -22.23 -3.71 -18.33
C ARG A 251 -21.40 -2.44 -18.15
N PRO A 252 -21.83 -1.48 -17.30
CA PRO A 252 -20.93 -0.41 -16.93
C PRO A 252 -19.72 -1.06 -16.23
N ALA A 253 -18.52 -0.61 -16.56
CA ALA A 253 -17.25 -1.27 -16.19
C ALA A 253 -17.08 -1.52 -14.68
N ASN A 254 -17.92 -0.87 -13.87
CA ASN A 254 -17.97 -0.91 -12.42
C ASN A 254 -18.92 -1.94 -11.80
N ALA A 255 -19.93 -2.44 -12.51
CA ALA A 255 -20.93 -3.30 -11.86
C ALA A 255 -20.34 -4.68 -11.55
N ARG A 256 -20.52 -5.19 -10.33
CA ARG A 256 -20.19 -6.59 -9.99
C ARG A 256 -21.32 -7.50 -10.48
N PRO A 257 -21.02 -8.57 -11.23
CA PRO A 257 -22.05 -9.51 -11.70
C PRO A 257 -22.78 -10.16 -10.53
N ASP A 258 -24.10 -10.03 -10.54
CA ASP A 258 -24.95 -10.72 -9.58
C ASP A 258 -24.84 -12.26 -9.79
N PRO A 259 -25.36 -13.09 -8.88
CA PRO A 259 -25.28 -14.55 -9.03
C PRO A 259 -25.89 -15.08 -10.34
N ALA A 260 -26.98 -14.50 -10.83
CA ALA A 260 -27.66 -14.94 -12.05
C ALA A 260 -26.85 -14.56 -13.29
N GLU A 261 -26.34 -13.33 -13.34
CA GLU A 261 -25.46 -12.84 -14.41
C GLU A 261 -24.15 -13.63 -14.45
N ARG A 262 -23.57 -13.98 -13.29
CA ARG A 262 -22.39 -14.86 -13.22
C ARG A 262 -22.69 -16.25 -13.78
N GLY A 263 -23.86 -16.79 -13.48
CA GLY A 263 -24.32 -18.07 -14.03
C GLY A 263 -24.47 -18.01 -15.55
N GLU A 264 -25.07 -16.94 -16.08
CA GLU A 264 -25.23 -16.75 -17.52
C GLU A 264 -23.88 -16.55 -18.23
N MET A 265 -22.99 -15.75 -17.65
CA MET A 265 -21.64 -15.54 -18.16
C MET A 265 -20.87 -16.86 -18.22
N MET A 266 -20.95 -17.67 -17.15
CA MET A 266 -20.32 -18.99 -17.13
C MET A 266 -20.93 -19.93 -18.18
N ARG A 267 -22.25 -19.93 -18.36
CA ARG A 267 -22.92 -20.71 -19.40
C ARG A 267 -22.39 -20.34 -20.79
N LYS A 268 -22.30 -19.04 -21.11
CA LYS A 268 -21.74 -18.54 -22.38
C LYS A 268 -20.28 -18.97 -22.57
N ILE A 269 -19.47 -18.92 -21.52
CA ILE A 269 -18.08 -19.41 -21.55
C ILE A 269 -18.05 -20.91 -21.88
N MET A 270 -18.89 -21.71 -21.23
CA MET A 270 -18.95 -23.15 -21.47
C MET A 270 -19.41 -23.50 -22.89
N GLU A 271 -20.30 -22.68 -23.50
CA GLU A 271 -20.73 -22.85 -24.89
C GLU A 271 -19.60 -22.68 -25.91
N VAL A 272 -18.61 -21.82 -25.63
CA VAL A 272 -17.41 -21.63 -26.46
C VAL A 272 -16.46 -22.83 -26.40
N LEU A 273 -16.47 -23.57 -25.29
CA LEU A 273 -15.60 -24.71 -25.06
C LEU A 273 -16.14 -26.00 -25.69
N THR A 274 -15.24 -26.87 -26.13
CA THR A 274 -15.58 -28.24 -26.59
C THR A 274 -16.05 -29.11 -25.43
N PRO A 275 -16.75 -30.24 -25.67
CA PRO A 275 -17.20 -31.14 -24.60
C PRO A 275 -16.07 -31.65 -23.69
N ALA A 276 -14.88 -31.90 -24.24
CA ALA A 276 -13.71 -32.31 -23.46
C ALA A 276 -13.19 -31.16 -22.57
N GLN A 277 -13.08 -29.96 -23.13
CA GLN A 277 -12.64 -28.76 -22.41
C GLN A 277 -13.62 -28.35 -21.30
N ARG A 278 -14.93 -28.54 -21.50
CA ARG A 278 -15.94 -28.30 -20.45
C ARG A 278 -15.70 -29.16 -19.21
N LYS A 279 -15.26 -30.42 -19.38
CA LYS A 279 -14.91 -31.28 -18.24
C LYS A 279 -13.70 -30.73 -17.48
N LEU A 280 -12.65 -30.32 -18.20
CA LEU A 280 -11.46 -29.69 -17.63
C LEU A 280 -11.79 -28.37 -16.91
N ALA A 281 -12.65 -27.54 -17.50
CA ALA A 281 -13.11 -26.30 -16.90
C ALA A 281 -13.87 -26.55 -15.59
N ALA A 282 -14.79 -27.52 -15.58
CA ALA A 282 -15.56 -27.90 -14.40
C ALA A 282 -14.67 -28.45 -13.28
N GLU A 283 -13.64 -29.23 -13.62
CA GLU A 283 -12.65 -29.74 -12.67
C GLU A 283 -11.80 -28.61 -12.10
N HIS A 284 -11.30 -27.70 -12.95
CA HIS A 284 -10.54 -26.52 -12.51
C HIS A 284 -11.34 -25.62 -11.55
N LEU A 285 -12.63 -25.42 -11.83
CA LEU A 285 -13.52 -24.60 -11.00
C LEU A 285 -13.88 -25.28 -9.67
N ARG A 286 -13.86 -26.62 -9.59
CA ARG A 286 -14.12 -27.37 -8.34
C ARG A 286 -12.92 -27.38 -7.40
N ASN A 287 -11.70 -27.32 -7.95
CA ASN A 287 -10.45 -27.39 -7.19
C ASN A 287 -9.95 -26.02 -6.71
N ARG A 288 -10.73 -24.95 -6.91
CA ARG A 288 -10.48 -23.59 -6.42
C ARG A 288 -11.40 -23.25 -5.27
#